data_AF-A0A133UN97-F1
#
_entry.id   AF-A0A133UN97-F1
#
_cell.length_a   1.000
_cell.length_b   1.000
_cell.length_c   1.000
_cell.angle_alpha   90.00
_cell.angle_beta   90.00
_cell.angle_gamma   90.00
#
_symmetry.space_group_name_H-M   'P 1'
#
loop_
_entity.id
_entity.type
_entity.pdbx_description
1 polymer ?
#
loop_
_entity_poly.entity_id
_entity_poly.type
_entity_poly.pdbx_seq_one_letter_code
_entity_poly.pdbx_strand_id
1 'polypeptide(L)'
;MLSVNDKALTLVKKMIENDEDLGVSVFSLDNGTSVIDAGVKSRGGYRAGKLLSEICLGGLGAVSILMQNRPRIHVQVDHAPVSCLGSQYTGWSRKLGCES
;
A
#
# COMPACT_ATOMS: atom_id res chain seq x y z
N MET A 1 16.83 15.09 -3.16
CA MET A 1 15.43 15.42 -2.81
C MET A 1 14.72 14.12 -2.46
N LEU A 2 13.82 14.12 -1.47
CA LEU A 2 13.08 12.93 -1.04
C LEU A 2 11.87 12.71 -1.97
N SER A 3 11.72 11.52 -2.56
CA SER A 3 10.59 11.15 -3.42
C SER A 3 9.79 10.02 -2.76
N VAL A 4 8.52 10.30 -2.42
CA VAL A 4 7.62 9.29 -1.81
C VAL A 4 7.25 8.21 -2.81
N ASN A 5 7.13 8.55 -4.10
CA ASN A 5 6.80 7.59 -5.17
C ASN A 5 7.94 6.61 -5.43
N ASP A 6 9.18 7.08 -5.52
CA ASP A 6 10.33 6.18 -5.81
C ASP A 6 10.57 5.19 -4.66
N LYS A 7 10.41 5.67 -3.41
CA LYS A 7 10.52 4.82 -2.22
C LYS A 7 9.37 3.81 -2.14
N ALA A 8 8.13 4.26 -2.33
CA ALA A 8 6.97 3.38 -2.36
C ALA A 8 7.05 2.35 -3.50
N LEU A 9 7.59 2.72 -4.66
CA LEU A 9 7.73 1.83 -5.82
C LEU A 9 8.59 0.59 -5.49
N THR A 10 9.59 0.71 -4.62
CA THR A 10 10.40 -0.43 -4.18
C THR A 10 9.54 -1.46 -3.43
N LEU A 11 8.60 -0.99 -2.60
CA LEU A 11 7.66 -1.84 -1.87
C LEU A 11 6.57 -2.42 -2.79
N VAL A 12 6.12 -1.64 -3.78
CA VAL A 12 5.17 -2.10 -4.82
C VAL A 12 5.79 -3.24 -5.62
N LYS A 13 7.05 -3.11 -6.07
CA LYS A 13 7.77 -4.18 -6.78
C LYS A 13 7.86 -5.45 -5.93
N LYS A 14 8.20 -5.31 -4.65
CA LYS A 14 8.21 -6.44 -3.71
C LYS A 14 6.83 -7.08 -3.57
N MET A 15 5.75 -6.29 -3.58
CA MET A 15 4.39 -6.79 -3.51
C MET A 15 4.00 -7.57 -4.77
N ILE A 16 4.47 -7.14 -5.95
CA ILE A 16 4.28 -7.84 -7.23
C ILE A 16 5.10 -9.13 -7.29
N GLU A 17 6.36 -9.10 -6.87
CA GLU A 17 7.26 -10.25 -6.89
C GLU A 17 6.85 -11.38 -5.92
N ASN A 18 5.99 -11.08 -4.94
CA ASN A 18 5.55 -12.01 -3.91
C ASN A 18 4.01 -12.10 -3.86
N ASP A 19 3.34 -11.93 -4.99
CA ASP A 19 1.89 -11.78 -5.06
C ASP A 19 1.13 -12.99 -4.51
N GLU A 20 1.48 -14.20 -4.93
CA GLU A 20 0.90 -15.47 -4.43
C GLU A 20 1.04 -15.58 -2.91
N ASP A 21 2.25 -15.29 -2.42
CA ASP A 21 2.68 -15.40 -1.03
C ASP A 21 1.97 -14.40 -0.10
N LEU A 22 1.61 -13.25 -0.67
CA LEU A 22 0.87 -12.17 -0.02
C LEU A 22 -0.65 -12.32 -0.20
N GLY A 23 -1.10 -13.27 -1.02
CA GLY A 23 -2.50 -13.48 -1.35
C GLY A 23 -3.11 -12.35 -2.18
N VAL A 24 -2.30 -11.65 -2.98
CA VAL A 24 -2.74 -10.56 -3.85
C VAL A 24 -2.70 -10.99 -5.31
N SER A 25 -3.44 -10.29 -6.17
CA SER A 25 -3.47 -10.56 -7.62
C SER A 25 -2.95 -9.36 -8.37
N VAL A 26 -2.08 -9.57 -9.34
CA VAL A 26 -1.52 -8.51 -10.17
C VAL A 26 -1.97 -8.71 -11.62
N PHE A 27 -2.47 -7.64 -12.24
CA PHE A 27 -2.81 -7.64 -13.66
C PHE A 27 -2.57 -6.27 -14.27
N SER A 28 -2.45 -6.23 -15.60
CA SER A 28 -2.27 -4.99 -16.36
C SER A 28 -3.55 -4.64 -17.11
N LEU A 29 -3.88 -3.35 -17.16
CA LEU A 29 -4.92 -2.82 -18.04
C LEU A 29 -4.35 -2.58 -19.45
N ASP A 30 -5.22 -2.43 -20.44
CA ASP A 30 -4.84 -2.20 -21.85
C ASP A 30 -3.98 -0.94 -22.06
N ASN A 31 -4.08 0.04 -21.15
CA ASN A 31 -3.28 1.26 -21.16
C ASN A 31 -1.90 1.11 -20.47
N GLY A 32 -1.51 -0.10 -20.07
CA GLY A 32 -0.25 -0.39 -19.39
C GLY A 32 -0.24 -0.14 -17.87
N THR A 33 -1.35 0.31 -17.29
CA THR A 33 -1.46 0.49 -15.83
C THR A 33 -1.44 -0.88 -15.14
N SER A 34 -0.55 -1.06 -14.18
CA SER A 34 -0.57 -2.24 -13.30
C SER A 34 -1.54 -2.03 -12.15
N VAL A 35 -2.40 -3.02 -11.90
CA VAL A 35 -3.36 -3.04 -10.82
C VAL A 35 -3.01 -4.20 -9.89
N ILE A 36 -2.94 -3.90 -8.60
CA ILE A 36 -2.74 -4.89 -7.54
C ILE A 36 -4.04 -4.97 -6.75
N ASP A 37 -4.77 -6.05 -6.90
CA ASP A 37 -5.93 -6.35 -6.05
C ASP A 37 -5.44 -6.97 -4.74
N ALA A 38 -5.54 -6.21 -3.65
CA ALA A 38 -5.11 -6.61 -2.32
C ALA A 38 -6.25 -7.07 -1.39
N GLY A 39 -7.48 -7.26 -1.89
CA GLY A 39 -8.60 -7.70 -1.03
C GLY A 39 -10.02 -7.56 -1.58
N VAL A 40 -10.21 -7.22 -2.85
CA VAL A 40 -11.54 -7.12 -3.49
C VAL A 40 -12.00 -8.51 -3.96
N LYS A 41 -11.24 -9.13 -4.86
CA LYS A 41 -11.41 -10.54 -5.27
C LYS A 41 -10.27 -11.40 -4.73
N SER A 42 -9.10 -10.81 -4.53
CA SER A 42 -7.96 -11.44 -3.87
C SER A 42 -8.23 -11.68 -2.39
N ARG A 43 -7.58 -12.69 -1.82
CA ARG A 43 -7.68 -13.01 -0.37
C ARG A 43 -7.08 -11.90 0.50
N GLY A 44 -5.96 -11.32 0.06
CA GLY A 44 -5.12 -10.44 0.86
C GLY A 44 -4.54 -11.11 2.10
N GLY A 45 -4.13 -10.30 3.08
CA GLY A 45 -3.63 -10.79 4.36
C GLY A 45 -2.82 -9.77 5.14
N TYR A 46 -2.33 -10.16 6.32
CA TYR A 46 -1.54 -9.30 7.20
C TYR A 46 -0.26 -8.76 6.53
N ARG A 47 0.48 -9.62 5.83
CA ARG A 47 1.72 -9.21 5.12
C ARG A 47 1.41 -8.23 3.99
N ALA A 48 0.33 -8.44 3.24
CA ALA A 48 -0.12 -7.52 2.20
C ALA A 48 -0.55 -6.17 2.79
N GLY A 49 -1.34 -6.17 3.87
CA GLY A 49 -1.77 -4.95 4.55
C GLY A 49 -0.61 -4.16 5.17
N LYS A 50 0.42 -4.84 5.70
CA LYS A 50 1.66 -4.21 6.16
C LYS A 50 2.35 -3.44 5.03
N LEU A 51 2.62 -4.12 3.91
CA LEU A 51 3.27 -3.50 2.75
C LEU A 51 2.44 -2.35 2.18
N LEU A 52 1.13 -2.54 2.04
CA LEU A 52 0.21 -1.49 1.58
C LEU A 52 0.25 -0.26 2.48
N SER A 53 0.29 -0.45 3.80
CA SER A 53 0.38 0.65 4.76
C SER A 53 1.70 1.43 4.63
N GLU A 54 2.82 0.72 4.43
CA GLU A 54 4.14 1.34 4.20
C GLU A 54 4.20 2.07 2.84
N ILE A 55 3.52 1.54 1.82
CA ILE A 55 3.32 2.21 0.53
C ILE A 55 2.53 3.51 0.69
N CYS A 56 1.43 3.49 1.45
CA CYS A 56 0.64 4.70 1.74
C CYS A 56 1.47 5.75 2.49
N LEU A 57 2.38 5.32 3.36
CA LEU A 57 3.34 6.19 4.06
C LEU A 57 4.50 6.66 3.15
N GLY A 58 4.46 6.38 1.85
CA GLY A 58 5.46 6.82 0.88
C GLY A 58 6.80 6.10 1.00
N GLY A 59 6.83 4.92 1.62
CA GLY A 59 8.06 4.20 1.96
C GLY A 59 8.95 4.92 2.98
N LEU A 60 8.37 5.85 3.75
CA LEU A 60 9.05 6.62 4.81
C LEU A 60 8.63 6.22 6.22
N GLY A 61 7.72 5.26 6.34
CA GLY A 61 7.25 4.72 7.60
C GLY A 61 7.46 3.21 7.67
N ALA A 62 7.65 2.72 8.89
CA ALA A 62 7.72 1.29 9.19
C ALA A 62 6.45 0.87 9.91
N VAL A 63 5.89 -0.26 9.48
CA VAL A 63 4.66 -0.83 10.04
C VAL A 63 4.96 -2.22 10.58
N SER A 64 4.62 -2.48 11.84
CA SER A 64 4.76 -3.78 12.47
C SER A 64 3.43 -4.28 13.00
N ILE A 65 3.19 -5.59 12.87
CA ILE A 65 1.98 -6.23 13.38
C ILE A 65 2.36 -7.02 14.63
N LEU A 66 1.84 -6.58 15.77
CA LEU A 66 2.06 -7.20 17.05
C LEU A 66 0.85 -8.05 17.39
N MET A 67 1.06 -9.35 17.63
CA MET A 67 0.00 -10.25 18.08
C MET A 67 0.06 -10.38 19.59
N GLN A 68 -0.95 -9.85 20.29
CA GLN A 68 -1.22 -10.15 21.70
C GLN A 68 -2.62 -10.77 21.78
N ASN A 69 -3.49 -10.28 22.67
CA ASN A 69 -4.88 -10.73 22.74
C ASN A 69 -5.68 -10.36 21.49
N ARG A 70 -5.26 -9.30 20.77
CA ARG A 70 -5.77 -8.87 19.47
C ARG A 70 -4.63 -8.30 18.62
N PRO A 71 -4.75 -8.29 17.27
CA PRO A 71 -3.76 -7.65 16.41
C PRO A 71 -3.65 -6.16 16.73
N ARG A 72 -2.41 -5.67 16.86
CA ARG A 72 -2.10 -4.24 16.97
C ARG A 72 -1.11 -3.84 15.91
N ILE A 73 -1.30 -2.64 15.36
CA ILE A 73 -0.39 -2.06 14.38
C ILE A 73 0.48 -1.03 15.09
N HIS A 74 1.80 -1.19 15.00
CA HIS A 74 2.76 -0.20 15.43
C HIS A 74 3.32 0.51 14.19
N VAL A 75 3.25 1.84 14.19
CA VAL A 75 3.68 2.68 13.07
C VAL A 75 4.74 3.65 13.56
N GLN A 76 5.87 3.70 12.86
CA GLN A 76 6.99 4.60 13.15
C GLN A 76 7.28 5.42 11.91
N VAL A 77 7.39 6.75 12.08
CA VAL A 77 7.57 7.70 10.99
C VAL A 77 8.44 8.86 11.46
N ASP A 78 9.60 9.04 10.83
CA ASP A 78 10.51 10.16 11.14
C ASP A 78 10.17 11.43 10.35
N HIS A 79 9.54 11.28 9.17
CA HIS A 79 9.12 12.38 8.29
C HIS A 79 7.61 12.61 8.32
N ALA A 80 7.05 12.81 9.52
CA ALA A 80 5.60 12.79 9.74
C ALA A 80 4.77 13.70 8.81
N PRO A 81 5.10 14.98 8.56
CA PRO A 81 4.29 15.80 7.65
C PRO A 81 4.25 15.27 6.21
N VAL A 82 5.39 14.81 5.69
CA VAL A 82 5.50 14.30 4.31
C VAL A 82 4.82 12.95 4.18
N SER A 83 5.04 12.04 5.13
CA SER A 83 4.53 10.68 5.08
C SER A 83 3.03 10.61 5.41
N CYS A 84 2.59 11.29 6.47
CA CYS A 84 1.20 11.21 6.92
C CYS A 84 0.27 12.13 6.12
N LEU A 85 0.64 13.39 5.90
CA LEU A 85 -0.23 14.35 5.18
C LEU A 85 0.06 14.41 3.68
N GLY A 86 1.34 14.31 3.30
CA GLY A 86 1.76 14.38 1.90
C GLY A 86 1.60 13.07 1.12
N SER A 87 1.34 11.95 1.79
CA SER A 87 1.23 10.63 1.15
C SER A 87 0.05 9.80 1.67
N GLN A 88 0.00 9.51 2.97
CA GLN A 88 -0.99 8.58 3.52
C GLN A 88 -2.41 9.16 3.56
N TYR A 89 -2.54 10.46 3.81
CA TYR A 89 -3.82 11.13 3.95
C TYR A 89 -4.66 10.97 2.68
N THR A 90 -5.90 10.52 2.85
CA THR A 90 -6.86 10.29 1.76
C THR A 90 -7.52 11.61 1.32
N GLY A 91 -6.70 12.60 0.95
CA GLY A 91 -7.15 13.94 0.57
C GLY A 91 -7.66 14.05 -0.87
N TRP A 92 -7.37 13.06 -1.72
CA TRP A 92 -7.76 13.09 -3.12
C TRP A 92 -9.13 12.41 -3.32
N SER A 93 -10.17 13.22 -3.47
CA SER A 93 -11.48 12.73 -3.89
C SER A 93 -11.47 12.35 -5.38
N ARG A 94 -11.64 11.06 -5.69
CA ARG A 94 -11.85 10.57 -7.05
C ARG A 94 -13.33 10.25 -7.26
N LYS A 95 -13.98 10.98 -8.16
CA LYS A 95 -15.23 10.57 -8.81
C LYS A 95 -14.91 10.35 -10.27
N LEU A 96 -15.02 9.10 -10.71
CA LEU A 96 -15.06 8.77 -12.12
C LEU A 96 -16.52 8.41 -12.44
N GLY A 97 -16.98 8.78 -13.63
CA GLY A 97 -18.37 8.57 -14.02
C GLY A 97 -18.81 7.13 -13.75
N CYS A 98 -19.93 6.96 -13.07
CA CYS A 98 -20.61 5.67 -13.02
C CYS A 98 -21.33 5.51 -14.37
N GLU A 99 -20.77 4.74 -15.28
CA GLU A 99 -21.58 4.15 -16.34
C GLU A 99 -22.10 2.81 -15.83
N SER A 100 -23.42 2.73 -15.79
CA SER A 100 -24.26 1.59 -15.37
C SER A 100 -24.17 0.42 -16.35
#